data_AF-A0A7Z7KG40-F1
#
_entry.id   AF-A0A7Z7KG40-F1
#
_cell.length_a   1.000
_cell.length_b   1.000
_cell.length_c   1.000
_cell.angle_alpha   90.00
_cell.angle_beta   90.00
_cell.angle_gamma   90.00
#
_symmetry.space_group_name_H-M   'P 1'
#
loop_
_entity.id
_entity.type
_entity.pdbx_description
1 polymer ?
#
loop_
_entity_poly.entity_id
_entity_poly.type
_entity_poly.pdbx_seq_one_letter_code
_entity_poly.pdbx_strand_id
1 'polypeptide(L)'
;MPPGADVGSSPEGQPDGTGQESLSNGDDGAPLGRELEIARLLKAIKDHGVKNVVFLTGDVHDCAAHHYSPDRAAFTDFEPFWEFVAGPINAGSFGLNTLDGTFGPRLDFEAHGPVRGSPRSGEHQYFGHVEIPEDGREFRVRLINAAGRTVYSRTLTAA
;
A
#
# COMPACT_ATOMS: atom_id res chain seq x y z
N MET A 1 -1.22 1.84 -7.10
CA MET A 1 -1.68 2.56 -5.89
C MET A 1 -2.26 1.57 -4.89
N PRO A 2 -2.08 1.80 -3.58
CA PRO A 2 -2.70 1.00 -2.52
C PRO A 2 -4.24 0.94 -2.63
N PRO A 3 -4.89 -0.18 -2.25
CA PRO A 3 -6.35 -0.33 -2.33
C PRO A 3 -7.19 0.70 -1.56
N GLY A 4 -6.60 1.38 -0.58
CA GLY A 4 -7.25 2.41 0.23
C GLY A 4 -6.51 3.74 0.23
N ALA A 5 -5.64 4.03 -0.74
CA ALA A 5 -4.97 5.33 -0.81
C ALA A 5 -5.68 6.23 -1.83
N ASP A 6 -6.25 7.34 -1.38
CA ASP A 6 -6.76 8.39 -2.25
C ASP A 6 -5.64 9.37 -2.62
N VAL A 7 -5.31 9.41 -3.91
CA VAL A 7 -4.53 10.51 -4.50
C VAL A 7 -5.58 11.56 -4.88
N GLY A 8 -6.11 12.28 -3.89
CA GLY A 8 -7.12 13.31 -4.15
C GLY A 8 -6.64 14.25 -5.26
N SER A 9 -7.58 14.86 -6.00
CA SER A 9 -7.28 15.82 -7.07
C SER A 9 -6.29 16.87 -6.57
N SER A 10 -5.04 16.82 -7.01
CA SER A 10 -4.03 17.77 -6.55
C SER A 10 -4.39 19.17 -7.06
N PRO A 11 -4.42 20.20 -6.20
CA PRO A 11 -4.48 21.56 -6.70
C PRO A 11 -3.14 21.87 -7.37
N GLU A 12 -3.20 22.09 -8.68
CA GLU A 12 -2.13 22.57 -9.56
C GLU A 12 -0.85 21.71 -9.66
N GLY A 13 -0.67 21.05 -10.81
CA GLY A 13 0.65 20.52 -11.22
C GLY A 13 0.70 19.12 -11.83
N GLN A 14 -0.45 18.46 -12.00
CA GLN A 14 -0.62 17.26 -12.84
C GLN A 14 -1.18 17.70 -14.22
N PRO A 15 -0.61 17.25 -15.36
CA PRO A 15 -1.09 17.60 -16.70
C PRO A 15 -2.53 17.12 -17.04
N ASP A 16 -3.19 16.42 -16.12
CA ASP A 16 -4.36 15.57 -16.30
C ASP A 16 -5.65 16.09 -15.62
N GLY A 17 -5.63 17.26 -14.96
CA GLY A 17 -6.84 17.94 -14.46
C GLY A 17 -7.48 17.24 -13.26
N THR A 18 -8.82 17.14 -13.22
CA THR A 18 -9.60 16.49 -12.12
C THR A 18 -9.63 14.96 -12.25
N GLY A 19 -8.57 14.34 -12.80
CA GLY A 19 -8.50 12.91 -13.04
C GLY A 19 -8.34 12.11 -11.74
N GLN A 20 -9.01 10.96 -11.65
CA GLN A 20 -8.83 10.00 -10.56
C GLN A 20 -7.76 8.98 -10.98
N GLU A 21 -6.51 9.21 -10.57
CA GLU A 21 -5.39 8.28 -10.77
C GLU A 21 -5.45 7.07 -9.84
N SER A 22 -6.08 7.20 -8.66
CA SER A 22 -6.22 6.08 -7.72
C SER A 22 -7.33 5.09 -8.07
N LEU A 23 -7.25 3.93 -7.41
CA LEU A 23 -8.34 2.98 -7.25
C LEU A 23 -9.40 3.49 -6.26
N SER A 24 -8.98 4.17 -5.20
CA SER A 24 -9.86 4.65 -4.12
C SER A 24 -10.71 5.83 -4.58
N ASN A 25 -11.92 5.95 -4.04
CA ASN A 25 -12.83 7.06 -4.38
C ASN A 25 -12.68 8.27 -3.46
N GLY A 26 -11.96 8.14 -2.34
CA GLY A 26 -11.89 9.19 -1.33
C GLY A 26 -13.19 9.31 -0.53
N ASP A 27 -13.95 8.21 -0.44
CA ASP A 27 -15.21 8.09 0.29
C ASP A 27 -15.10 6.90 1.23
N ASP A 28 -15.19 7.15 2.55
CA ASP A 28 -15.05 6.11 3.58
C ASP A 28 -16.20 5.07 3.60
N GLY A 29 -17.15 5.18 2.67
CA GLY A 29 -18.35 4.37 2.56
C GLY A 29 -18.20 3.05 1.81
N ALA A 30 -19.30 2.59 1.22
CA ALA A 30 -19.31 1.32 0.49
C ALA A 30 -18.47 1.42 -0.80
N PRO A 31 -17.91 0.31 -1.32
CA PRO A 31 -17.07 0.35 -2.52
C PRO A 31 -17.81 0.95 -3.71
N LEU A 32 -17.18 1.91 -4.37
CA LEU A 32 -17.69 2.54 -5.58
C LEU A 32 -16.65 2.44 -6.71
N GLY A 33 -17.04 2.80 -7.94
CA GLY A 33 -16.10 2.93 -9.05
C GLY A 33 -15.17 1.71 -9.23
N ARG A 34 -13.85 1.96 -9.14
CA ARG A 34 -12.81 0.92 -9.30
C ARG A 34 -12.63 0.02 -8.07
N GLU A 35 -13.06 0.46 -6.89
CA GLU A 35 -13.00 -0.35 -5.66
C GLU A 35 -13.88 -1.60 -5.75
N LEU A 36 -14.91 -1.58 -6.59
CA LEU A 36 -15.75 -2.75 -6.85
C LEU A 36 -14.95 -3.96 -7.37
N GLU A 37 -13.84 -3.73 -8.09
CA GLU A 37 -12.94 -4.81 -8.52
C GLU A 37 -12.18 -5.41 -7.34
N ILE A 38 -11.64 -4.57 -6.47
CA ILE A 38 -10.96 -5.01 -5.25
C ILE A 38 -11.93 -5.73 -4.31
N ALA A 39 -13.13 -5.20 -4.11
CA ALA A 39 -14.16 -5.84 -3.28
C ALA A 39 -14.51 -7.24 -3.81
N ARG A 40 -14.68 -7.40 -5.13
CA ARG A 40 -14.91 -8.72 -5.73
C ARG A 40 -13.73 -9.67 -5.56
N LEU A 41 -12.49 -9.19 -5.75
CA LEU A 41 -11.29 -9.98 -5.58
C LEU A 41 -11.12 -10.46 -4.13
N LEU A 42 -11.23 -9.55 -3.17
CA LEU A 42 -11.08 -9.84 -1.75
C LEU A 42 -12.16 -10.81 -1.26
N LYS A 43 -13.41 -10.62 -1.73
CA LYS A 43 -14.49 -11.58 -1.47
C LYS A 43 -14.17 -12.96 -2.06
N ALA A 44 -13.72 -13.03 -3.31
CA ALA A 44 -13.41 -14.30 -3.95
C ALA A 44 -12.26 -15.04 -3.22
N ILE A 45 -11.21 -14.32 -2.79
CA ILE A 45 -10.12 -14.85 -1.97
C ILE A 45 -10.69 -15.52 -0.70
N LYS A 46 -11.58 -14.82 0.00
CA LYS A 46 -12.27 -15.33 1.20
C LYS A 46 -13.14 -16.55 0.89
N ASP A 47 -14.03 -16.44 -0.09
CA ASP A 47 -15.01 -17.48 -0.45
C ASP A 47 -14.33 -18.78 -0.92
N HIS A 48 -13.16 -18.69 -1.56
CA HIS A 48 -12.34 -19.83 -1.95
C HIS A 48 -11.39 -20.33 -0.85
N GLY A 49 -11.38 -19.71 0.33
CA GLY A 49 -10.56 -20.13 1.46
C GLY A 49 -9.06 -19.95 1.24
N VAL A 50 -8.64 -19.01 0.38
CA VAL A 50 -7.23 -18.69 0.17
C VAL A 50 -6.70 -17.95 1.42
N LYS A 51 -5.63 -18.47 2.03
CA LYS A 51 -5.06 -17.96 3.29
C LYS A 51 -3.69 -17.34 3.07
N ASN A 52 -3.21 -16.60 4.08
CA ASN A 52 -1.89 -15.98 4.12
C ASN A 52 -1.64 -15.03 2.94
N VAL A 53 -2.63 -14.20 2.63
CA VAL A 53 -2.56 -13.22 1.53
C VAL A 53 -1.79 -11.98 1.96
N VAL A 54 -0.84 -11.57 1.13
CA VAL A 54 -0.03 -10.35 1.29
C VAL A 54 0.01 -9.61 -0.03
N PHE A 55 -0.18 -8.29 0.00
CA PHE A 55 -0.07 -7.42 -1.17
C PHE A 55 1.33 -6.77 -1.17
N LEU A 56 1.99 -6.76 -2.33
CA LEU A 56 3.26 -6.06 -2.53
C LEU A 56 3.05 -5.00 -3.60
N THR A 57 3.28 -3.75 -3.24
CA THR A 57 2.96 -2.59 -4.08
C THR A 57 4.24 -1.83 -4.41
N GLY A 58 4.48 -1.63 -5.71
CA GLY A 58 5.55 -0.78 -6.25
C GLY A 58 4.94 0.36 -7.06
N ASP A 59 5.72 0.92 -8.01
CA ASP A 59 5.36 2.05 -8.90
C ASP A 59 5.07 3.39 -8.18
N VAL A 60 4.77 3.34 -6.89
CA VAL A 60 4.48 4.48 -6.03
C VAL A 60 5.72 5.30 -5.65
N HIS A 61 5.45 6.47 -5.07
CA HIS A 61 6.45 7.49 -4.75
C HIS A 61 6.63 7.70 -3.24
N ASP A 62 6.25 6.69 -2.45
CA ASP A 62 6.38 6.57 -1.01
C ASP A 62 6.61 5.11 -0.58
N CYS A 63 7.00 4.92 0.67
CA CYS A 63 7.26 3.63 1.26
C CYS A 63 6.39 3.47 2.50
N ALA A 64 5.63 2.38 2.58
CA ALA A 64 4.64 2.22 3.64
C ALA A 64 4.39 0.75 3.99
N ALA A 65 3.79 0.53 5.14
CA ALA A 65 3.18 -0.74 5.51
C ALA A 65 1.75 -0.48 6.02
N HIS A 66 0.80 -1.15 5.40
CA HIS A 66 -0.61 -1.07 5.76
C HIS A 66 -1.12 -2.42 6.21
N HIS A 67 -1.98 -2.41 7.22
CA HIS A 67 -2.83 -3.56 7.54
C HIS A 67 -4.26 -3.21 7.14
N TYR A 68 -5.00 -4.12 6.53
CA TYR A 68 -6.43 -3.98 6.18
C TYR A 68 -7.25 -4.96 7.02
N SER A 69 -8.42 -4.56 7.52
CA SER A 69 -9.31 -5.46 8.29
C SER A 69 -10.77 -5.06 8.16
N PRO A 70 -11.68 -6.04 8.01
CA PRO A 70 -13.12 -5.80 8.02
C PRO A 70 -13.63 -5.14 9.32
N ASP A 71 -12.93 -5.29 10.45
CA ASP A 71 -13.36 -4.71 11.75
C ASP A 71 -13.39 -3.17 11.75
N ARG A 72 -12.70 -2.55 10.78
CA ARG A 72 -12.57 -1.10 10.64
C ARG A 72 -12.91 -0.62 9.21
N ALA A 73 -13.54 -1.48 8.42
CA ALA A 73 -13.87 -1.21 7.02
C ALA A 73 -15.38 -1.00 6.85
N ALA A 74 -15.77 -0.21 5.85
CA ALA A 74 -17.16 -0.15 5.43
C ALA A 74 -17.58 -1.39 4.62
N PHE A 75 -16.70 -1.91 3.76
CA PHE A 75 -16.87 -3.23 3.14
C PHE A 75 -16.26 -4.31 4.02
N THR A 76 -17.05 -5.26 4.53
CA THR A 76 -16.57 -6.24 5.52
C THR A 76 -16.45 -7.67 5.00
N ASP A 77 -16.72 -7.92 3.71
CA ASP A 77 -16.73 -9.28 3.15
C ASP A 77 -15.35 -9.72 2.63
N PHE A 78 -14.34 -9.68 3.51
CA PHE A 78 -12.98 -10.11 3.23
C PHE A 78 -12.25 -10.54 4.51
N GLU A 79 -11.05 -11.13 4.38
CA GLU A 79 -10.19 -11.51 5.51
C GLU A 79 -9.07 -10.46 5.69
N PRO A 80 -8.58 -10.20 6.91
CA PRO A 80 -7.47 -9.27 7.13
C PRO A 80 -6.21 -9.63 6.33
N PHE A 81 -5.51 -8.62 5.82
CA PHE A 81 -4.27 -8.81 5.07
C PHE A 81 -3.30 -7.64 5.25
N TRP A 82 -2.03 -7.88 4.95
CA TRP A 82 -0.98 -6.87 4.95
C TRP A 82 -0.64 -6.43 3.52
N GLU A 83 -0.32 -5.16 3.38
CA GLU A 83 0.30 -4.59 2.19
C GLU A 83 1.64 -3.94 2.55
N PHE A 84 2.65 -4.20 1.73
CA PHE A 84 3.94 -3.54 1.83
C PHE A 84 4.24 -2.78 0.56
N VAL A 85 4.49 -1.48 0.73
CA VAL A 85 4.65 -0.51 -0.32
C VAL A 85 6.12 -0.09 -0.37
N ALA A 86 6.76 -0.24 -1.53
CA ALA A 86 8.17 0.08 -1.71
C ALA A 86 8.39 0.93 -2.96
N GLY A 87 8.51 2.23 -2.77
CA GLY A 87 8.91 3.16 -3.81
C GLY A 87 9.23 4.55 -3.26
N PRO A 88 9.75 5.46 -4.08
CA PRO A 88 10.20 5.21 -5.45
C PRO A 88 11.63 4.66 -5.50
N ILE A 89 12.02 4.01 -6.59
CA ILE A 89 13.43 3.72 -6.89
C ILE A 89 13.86 4.48 -8.15
N ASN A 90 14.71 5.48 -7.98
CA ASN A 90 15.12 6.46 -9.00
C ASN A 90 13.98 7.32 -9.59
N ALA A 91 12.99 7.71 -8.78
CA ALA A 91 11.97 8.69 -9.17
C ALA A 91 11.80 9.79 -8.10
N GLY A 92 11.11 10.87 -8.46
CA GLY A 92 10.84 11.95 -7.50
C GLY A 92 9.90 11.49 -6.40
N SER A 93 10.05 11.95 -5.16
CA SER A 93 9.11 11.59 -4.09
C SER A 93 7.80 12.38 -4.16
N PHE A 94 6.72 11.78 -3.69
CA PHE A 94 5.46 12.46 -3.39
C PHE A 94 5.14 12.35 -1.90
N GLY A 95 4.24 13.21 -1.43
CA GLY A 95 3.75 13.15 -0.06
C GLY A 95 2.76 12.01 0.12
N LEU A 96 2.30 11.88 1.37
CA LEU A 96 1.32 10.87 1.75
C LEU A 96 -0.01 11.06 1.04
N ASN A 97 -0.62 9.94 0.69
CA ASN A 97 -2.00 9.89 0.25
C ASN A 97 -2.93 9.82 1.46
N THR A 98 -4.10 10.43 1.34
CA THR A 98 -5.14 10.28 2.37
C THR A 98 -5.67 8.85 2.28
N LEU A 99 -5.85 8.19 3.42
CA LEU A 99 -6.41 6.84 3.42
C LEU A 99 -7.94 6.89 3.42
N ASP A 100 -8.54 6.07 2.56
CA ASP A 100 -9.98 5.84 2.39
C ASP A 100 -10.42 4.64 3.25
N GLY A 101 -11.50 4.82 4.01
CA GLY A 101 -12.08 3.86 4.94
C GLY A 101 -12.74 2.62 4.32
N THR A 102 -12.93 2.57 3.01
CA THR A 102 -13.67 1.50 2.31
C THR A 102 -13.21 0.09 2.70
N PHE A 103 -11.88 -0.13 2.75
CA PHE A 103 -11.27 -1.42 3.12
C PHE A 103 -10.58 -1.39 4.49
N GLY A 104 -10.81 -0.34 5.28
CA GLY A 104 -10.28 -0.23 6.63
C GLY A 104 -8.75 -0.34 6.71
N PRO A 105 -7.98 0.49 5.99
CA PRO A 105 -6.53 0.53 6.16
C PRO A 105 -6.15 1.06 7.55
N ARG A 106 -5.07 0.52 8.10
CA ARG A 106 -4.32 1.11 9.22
C ARG A 106 -2.89 1.28 8.78
N LEU A 107 -2.41 2.51 8.82
CA LEU A 107 -1.01 2.82 8.63
C LEU A 107 -0.17 2.30 9.79
N ASP A 108 0.77 1.41 9.50
CA ASP A 108 1.73 0.88 10.48
C ASP A 108 3.09 1.58 10.36
N PHE A 109 3.46 1.92 9.13
CA PHE A 109 4.71 2.61 8.82
C PHE A 109 4.55 3.45 7.55
N GLU A 110 5.23 4.59 7.52
CA GLU A 110 5.41 5.42 6.34
C GLU A 110 6.82 6.03 6.30
N ALA A 111 7.33 6.24 5.10
CA ALA A 111 8.51 7.04 4.82
C ALA A 111 8.42 7.59 3.40
N HIS A 112 8.58 8.91 3.28
CA HIS A 112 8.61 9.60 2.00
C HIS A 112 9.65 10.72 2.03
N GLY A 113 9.97 11.24 0.85
CA GLY A 113 10.83 12.41 0.70
C GLY A 113 10.04 13.71 0.55
N PRO A 114 10.74 14.85 0.44
CA PRO A 114 10.12 16.10 0.02
C PRO A 114 9.41 15.93 -1.33
N VAL A 115 8.29 16.64 -1.54
CA VAL A 115 7.55 16.62 -2.81
C VAL A 115 8.48 17.03 -3.96
N ARG A 116 8.50 16.24 -5.05
CA ARG A 116 9.42 16.37 -6.20
C ARG A 116 10.91 16.32 -5.80
N GLY A 117 11.22 15.70 -4.67
CA GLY A 117 12.59 15.51 -4.18
C GLY A 117 13.44 14.68 -5.13
N SER A 118 14.69 15.08 -5.33
CA SER A 118 15.64 14.37 -6.20
C SER A 118 16.00 12.99 -5.63
N PRO A 119 16.16 11.94 -6.47
CA PRO A 119 16.59 10.63 -6.01
C PRO A 119 18.07 10.59 -5.57
N ARG A 120 18.83 11.68 -5.79
CA ARG A 120 20.29 11.72 -5.70
C ARG A 120 20.86 11.26 -4.34
N SER A 121 20.20 11.58 -3.24
CA SER A 121 20.72 11.17 -1.90
C SER A 121 20.50 9.69 -1.62
N GLY A 122 19.55 9.06 -2.29
CA GLY A 122 19.11 7.68 -2.00
C GLY A 122 18.37 7.52 -0.66
N GLU A 123 18.26 8.57 0.17
CA GLU A 123 17.66 8.49 1.50
C GLU A 123 16.16 8.21 1.44
N HIS A 124 15.49 8.75 0.42
CA HIS A 124 14.07 8.63 0.15
C HIS A 124 13.79 7.86 -1.14
N GLN A 125 14.64 6.90 -1.44
CA GLN A 125 14.46 5.97 -2.54
C GLN A 125 14.42 4.58 -1.95
N TYR A 126 13.38 3.80 -2.19
CA TYR A 126 13.09 2.61 -1.41
C TYR A 126 12.88 1.38 -2.31
N PHE A 127 13.24 0.22 -1.77
CA PHE A 127 12.96 -1.09 -2.34
C PHE A 127 12.62 -2.08 -1.23
N GLY A 128 11.87 -3.12 -1.58
CA GLY A 128 11.47 -4.18 -0.67
C GLY A 128 12.33 -5.42 -0.83
N HIS A 129 12.58 -6.12 0.27
CA HIS A 129 13.11 -7.48 0.27
C HIS A 129 12.20 -8.36 1.12
N VAL A 130 11.70 -9.43 0.49
CA VAL A 130 10.95 -10.50 1.15
C VAL A 130 11.81 -11.75 1.23
N GLU A 131 11.89 -12.33 2.42
CA GLU A 131 12.49 -13.63 2.68
C GLU A 131 11.41 -14.58 3.22
N ILE A 132 11.29 -15.76 2.61
CA ILE A 132 10.43 -16.85 3.07
C ILE A 132 11.36 -18.00 3.42
N PRO A 133 11.53 -18.34 4.72
CA PRO A 133 12.34 -19.48 5.13
C PRO A 133 11.82 -20.80 4.56
N GLU A 134 12.69 -21.80 4.51
CA GLU A 134 12.37 -23.12 3.93
C GLU A 134 11.16 -23.81 4.59
N ASP A 135 10.92 -23.55 5.88
CA ASP A 135 9.76 -24.11 6.60
C ASP A 135 8.43 -23.43 6.22
N GLY A 136 8.46 -22.34 5.46
CA GLY A 136 7.30 -21.59 4.99
C GLY A 136 6.45 -20.97 6.09
N ARG A 137 6.94 -20.93 7.34
CA ARG A 137 6.14 -20.47 8.50
C ARG A 137 6.14 -18.96 8.66
N GLU A 138 7.15 -18.31 8.09
CA GLU A 138 7.37 -16.87 8.21
C GLU A 138 7.43 -16.21 6.84
N PHE A 139 6.90 -15.00 6.78
CA PHE A 139 7.06 -14.07 5.66
C PHE A 139 7.76 -12.82 6.22
N ARG A 140 9.05 -12.68 5.94
CA ARG A 140 9.90 -11.63 6.51
C ARG A 140 10.09 -10.52 5.50
N VAL A 141 9.61 -9.34 5.83
CA VAL A 141 9.68 -8.14 5.00
C VAL A 141 10.68 -7.16 5.57
N ARG A 142 11.52 -6.60 4.68
CA ARG A 142 12.33 -5.42 4.95
C ARG A 142 12.05 -4.38 3.87
N LEU A 143 11.81 -3.14 4.30
CA LEU A 143 11.81 -1.98 3.42
C LEU A 143 13.14 -1.26 3.61
N ILE A 144 13.85 -1.03 2.53
CA ILE A 144 15.25 -0.61 2.52
C ILE A 144 15.38 0.62 1.64
N ASN A 145 16.11 1.64 2.10
CA ASN A 145 16.41 2.78 1.24
C ASN A 145 17.65 2.54 0.36
N ALA A 146 17.90 3.37 -0.65
CA ALA A 146 19.02 3.19 -1.57
C ALA A 146 20.40 3.41 -0.93
N ALA A 147 20.46 3.93 0.30
CA ALA A 147 21.66 3.94 1.14
C ALA A 147 21.91 2.60 1.88
N GLY A 148 21.05 1.59 1.67
CA GLY A 148 21.14 0.27 2.29
C GLY A 148 20.57 0.18 3.71
N ARG A 149 19.93 1.25 4.22
CA ARG A 149 19.33 1.25 5.55
C ARG A 149 17.95 0.59 5.49
N THR A 150 17.73 -0.44 6.31
CA THR A 150 16.39 -0.94 6.60
C THR A 150 15.63 0.12 7.39
N VAL A 151 14.55 0.65 6.82
CA VAL A 151 13.70 1.66 7.44
C VAL A 151 12.48 1.06 8.13
N TYR A 152 12.08 -0.16 7.73
CA TYR A 152 11.01 -0.90 8.36
C TYR A 152 11.22 -2.41 8.19
N SER A 153 10.78 -3.19 9.17
CA SER A 153 10.81 -4.65 9.12
C SER A 153 9.56 -5.25 9.75
N ARG A 154 9.04 -6.31 9.15
CA ARG A 154 7.90 -7.07 9.68
C ARG A 154 8.11 -8.55 9.42
N THR A 155 7.87 -9.38 10.44
CA THR A 155 7.65 -10.82 10.26
C THR A 155 6.16 -11.10 10.40
N LEU A 156 5.60 -11.79 9.42
CA LEU A 156 4.26 -12.36 9.48
C LEU A 156 4.39 -13.87 9.66
N THR A 157 3.59 -14.44 10.56
CA THR A 157 3.48 -15.88 10.75
C THR A 157 2.17 -16.36 10.17
N ALA A 158 2.16 -17.56 9.58
CA ALA A 158 0.92 -18.19 9.17
C ALA A 158 -0.07 -18.30 10.36
N ALA A 159 -1.35 -18.02 10.09
CA ALA A 159 -2.43 -18.21 11.06
C ALA A 159 -2.84 -19.69 11.16
#